data_AF-A0A7H8QF99-F1
#
_entry.id   AF-A0A7H8QF99-F1
#
_cell.length_a   1.000
_cell.length_b   1.000
_cell.length_c   1.000
_cell.angle_alpha   90.00
_cell.angle_beta   90.00
_cell.angle_gamma   90.00
#
_symmetry.space_group_name_H-M   'P 1'
#
loop_
_entity.id
_entity.type
_entity.pdbx_description
1 polymer ?
#
loop_
_entity_poly.entity_id
_entity_poly.type
_entity_poly.pdbx_seq_one_letter_code
_entity_poly.pdbx_strand_id
1 'polypeptide(L)'
;MLDDLAIATDFLVTAKAAVRNLAVAITETATPQVKKLLRRELDIAIDTHDKIAQYMIKNEMYHAYDVNEQVQHDLKKADIALELAKKK
;
A
#
# COMPACT_ATOMS: atom_id res chain seq x y z
N MET A 1 -3.06 -14.67 -13.10
CA MET A 1 -3.79 -15.26 -11.96
C MET A 1 -3.64 -14.27 -10.83
N LEU A 2 -4.74 -13.77 -10.28
CA LEU A 2 -4.70 -12.81 -9.18
C LEU A 2 -4.56 -13.62 -7.89
N ASP A 3 -3.39 -13.54 -7.24
CA ASP A 3 -3.12 -14.21 -5.97
C ASP A 3 -3.22 -13.22 -4.79
N ASP A 4 -3.26 -13.74 -3.56
CA ASP A 4 -3.42 -12.94 -2.35
C ASP A 4 -2.32 -11.88 -2.20
N LEU A 5 -1.11 -12.20 -2.65
CA LEU A 5 0.02 -11.28 -2.64
C LEU A 5 -0.22 -10.09 -3.58
N ALA A 6 -0.70 -10.32 -4.80
CA ALA A 6 -1.01 -9.26 -5.74
C ALA A 6 -2.13 -8.34 -5.22
N ILE A 7 -3.18 -8.92 -4.61
CA ILE A 7 -4.28 -8.17 -4.01
C ILE A 7 -3.78 -7.33 -2.83
N ALA A 8 -3.01 -7.94 -1.92
CA ALA A 8 -2.49 -7.25 -0.74
C ALA A 8 -1.51 -6.13 -1.11
N THR A 9 -0.67 -6.35 -2.13
CA THR A 9 0.27 -5.35 -2.63
C THR A 9 -0.46 -4.14 -3.21
N ASP A 10 -1.46 -4.37 -4.08
CA ASP A 10 -2.28 -3.29 -4.65
C ASP A 10 -3.02 -2.51 -3.55
N PHE A 11 -3.58 -3.22 -2.57
CA PHE A 11 -4.26 -2.59 -1.45
C PHE A 11 -3.30 -1.75 -0.58
N LEU A 12 -2.10 -2.26 -0.26
CA LEU A 12 -1.08 -1.51 0.48
C LEU A 12 -0.64 -0.24 -0.25
N VAL A 13 -0.39 -0.34 -1.57
CA VAL A 13 -0.02 0.82 -2.40
C VAL A 13 -1.15 1.85 -2.42
N THR A 14 -2.39 1.42 -2.56
CA THR A 14 -3.57 2.28 -2.57
C THR A 14 -3.78 2.97 -1.22
N ALA A 15 -3.61 2.26 -0.10
CA ALA A 15 -3.70 2.83 1.24
C ALA A 15 -2.63 3.92 1.46
N LYS A 16 -1.38 3.69 1.02
CA LYS A 16 -0.31 4.70 1.05
C LYS A 16 -0.65 5.93 0.20
N ALA A 17 -1.25 5.73 -0.97
CA ALA A 17 -1.70 6.82 -1.83
C ALA A 17 -2.83 7.63 -1.18
N ALA A 18 -3.81 6.97 -0.55
CA ALA A 18 -4.89 7.63 0.17
C ALA A 18 -4.36 8.55 1.28
N VAL A 19 -3.42 8.08 2.09
CA VAL A 19 -2.76 8.90 3.13
C VAL A 19 -2.14 10.17 2.53
N ARG A 20 -1.32 10.04 1.47
CA ARG A 20 -0.68 11.20 0.82
C ARG A 20 -1.72 12.16 0.24
N ASN A 21 -2.70 11.65 -0.48
CA ASN A 21 -3.70 12.46 -1.18
C ASN A 21 -4.60 13.22 -0.20
N LEU A 22 -4.98 12.57 0.91
CA LEU A 22 -5.77 13.22 1.96
C LEU A 22 -4.99 14.32 2.67
N ALA A 23 -3.69 14.10 2.94
CA ALA A 23 -2.83 15.14 3.51
C ALA A 23 -2.75 16.38 2.61
N VAL A 24 -2.57 16.19 1.30
CA VAL A 24 -2.59 17.29 0.31
C VAL A 24 -3.96 17.99 0.33
N ALA A 25 -5.06 17.25 0.23
CA ALA A 25 -6.41 17.81 0.22
C ALA A 25 -6.74 18.64 1.47
N ILE A 26 -6.26 18.23 2.66
CA ILE A 26 -6.42 19.00 3.91
C ILE A 26 -5.74 20.36 3.83
N THR A 27 -4.60 20.46 3.14
CA THR A 27 -3.87 21.73 2.97
C THR A 27 -4.52 22.66 1.95
N GLU A 28 -5.23 22.12 0.96
CA GLU A 28 -5.84 22.89 -0.13
C GLU A 28 -7.30 23.29 0.14
N THR A 29 -7.98 22.64 1.09
CA THR A 29 -9.39 22.95 1.36
C THR A 29 -9.59 24.23 2.18
N ALA A 30 -10.47 25.11 1.67
CA ALA A 30 -10.87 26.36 2.32
C ALA A 30 -12.03 26.19 3.32
N THR A 31 -12.86 25.15 3.16
CA THR A 31 -14.09 24.97 3.94
C THR A 31 -13.81 24.24 5.26
N PRO A 32 -14.08 24.82 6.44
CA PRO A 32 -13.76 24.20 7.73
C PRO A 32 -14.39 22.83 7.95
N GLN A 33 -15.62 22.63 7.48
CA GLN A 33 -16.35 21.38 7.59
C GLN A 33 -15.71 20.28 6.72
N VAL A 34 -15.27 20.63 5.50
CA VAL A 34 -14.56 19.71 4.60
C VAL A 34 -13.19 19.36 5.19
N LYS A 35 -12.47 20.33 5.76
CA LYS A 35 -11.20 20.10 6.47
C LYS A 35 -11.35 19.10 7.61
N LYS A 36 -12.42 19.23 8.40
CA LYS A 36 -12.72 18.29 9.50
C LYS A 36 -13.01 16.88 8.99
N LEU A 37 -13.77 16.76 7.90
CA LEU A 37 -14.05 15.47 7.26
C LEU A 37 -12.77 14.82 6.74
N LEU A 38 -11.96 15.53 5.96
CA LEU A 38 -10.73 15.00 5.38
C LEU A 38 -9.71 14.54 6.43
N ARG A 39 -9.64 15.21 7.59
CA ARG A 39 -8.82 14.76 8.73
C ARG A 39 -9.29 13.41 9.27
N ARG A 40 -10.60 13.22 9.44
CA ARG A 40 -11.16 11.94 9.85
C ARG A 40 -10.85 10.84 8.83
N GLU A 41 -10.99 11.14 7.54
CA GLU A 41 -10.64 10.17 6.49
C GLU A 41 -9.13 9.85 6.48
N LEU A 42 -8.26 10.82 6.77
CA LEU A 42 -6.83 10.60 6.92
C LEU A 42 -6.53 9.63 8.06
N ASP A 43 -7.17 9.81 9.22
CA ASP A 43 -7.00 8.90 10.37
C ASP A 43 -7.44 7.46 10.01
N ILE A 44 -8.55 7.32 9.28
CA ILE A 44 -9.03 6.02 8.77
C ILE A 44 -8.03 5.42 7.77
N ALA A 45 -7.48 6.22 6.86
CA ALA A 45 -6.50 5.76 5.88
C ALA A 45 -5.19 5.31 6.53
N ILE A 46 -4.74 5.98 7.60
CA ILE A 46 -3.57 5.59 8.39
C ILE A 46 -3.80 4.24 9.08
N ASP A 47 -4.94 4.07 9.76
CA ASP A 47 -5.32 2.80 10.39
C ASP A 47 -5.46 1.66 9.36
N THR A 48 -6.05 1.97 8.20
CA THR A 48 -6.17 1.00 7.10
C THR A 48 -4.80 0.58 6.58
N HIS A 49 -3.89 1.54 6.37
CA HIS A 49 -2.51 1.27 5.97
C HIS A 49 -1.78 0.38 6.99
N ASP A 50 -1.90 0.67 8.29
CA ASP A 50 -1.26 -0.15 9.32
C ASP A 50 -1.79 -1.59 9.30
N LYS A 51 -3.12 -1.77 9.25
CA LYS A 51 -3.73 -3.10 9.21
C LYS A 51 -3.25 -3.95 8.03
N ILE A 52 -3.23 -3.39 6.81
CA ILE A 52 -2.76 -4.14 5.64
C ILE A 52 -1.25 -4.38 5.67
N ALA A 53 -0.46 -3.42 6.16
CA ALA A 53 0.98 -3.62 6.34
C ALA A 53 1.28 -4.75 7.35
N GLN A 54 0.62 -4.74 8.51
CA GLN A 54 0.77 -5.80 9.52
C GLN A 54 0.32 -7.16 9.01
N TYR A 55 -0.79 -7.22 8.27
CA TYR A 55 -1.23 -8.44 7.59
C TYR A 55 -0.14 -8.97 6.65
N MET A 56 0.43 -8.12 5.81
CA MET A 56 1.46 -8.54 4.86
C MET A 56 2.76 -8.95 5.55
N ILE A 57 3.17 -8.27 6.62
CA ILE A 57 4.35 -8.64 7.43
C ILE A 57 4.14 -10.01 8.06
N LYS A 58 2.99 -10.23 8.71
CA LYS A 58 2.66 -11.51 9.37
C LYS A 58 2.66 -12.70 8.40
N ASN A 59 2.35 -12.47 7.13
CA ASN A 59 2.29 -13.49 6.09
C ASN A 59 3.53 -13.52 5.18
N GLU A 60 4.65 -12.89 5.57
CA GLU A 60 5.92 -12.87 4.80
C GLU A 60 5.74 -12.29 3.38
N MET A 61 4.73 -11.44 3.19
CA MET A 61 4.45 -10.75 1.92
C MET A 61 5.20 -9.41 1.84
N TYR A 62 5.54 -8.82 2.98
CA TYR A 62 6.19 -7.52 3.11
C TYR A 62 7.21 -7.50 4.26
N HIS A 63 8.47 -7.19 3.96
CA HIS A 63 9.60 -7.19 4.88
C HIS A 63 10.01 -5.75 5.19
N ALA A 64 9.13 -5.00 5.86
CA ALA A 64 9.30 -3.56 6.07
C ALA A 64 10.57 -3.16 6.87
N TYR A 65 11.07 -4.08 7.71
CA TYR A 65 12.20 -3.85 8.60
C TYR A 65 13.56 -4.29 8.02
N ASP A 66 13.55 -5.03 6.90
CA ASP A 66 14.76 -5.44 6.17
C ASP A 66 14.61 -5.11 4.69
N VAL A 67 15.16 -3.95 4.32
CA VAL A 67 15.10 -3.46 2.93
C VAL A 67 15.86 -4.39 1.98
N ASN A 68 16.94 -5.03 2.43
CA ASN A 68 17.71 -5.93 1.57
C ASN A 68 16.89 -7.19 1.26
N GLU A 69 16.26 -7.78 2.27
CA GLU A 69 15.35 -8.91 2.11
C GLU A 69 14.17 -8.55 1.19
N GLN A 70 13.52 -7.40 1.42
CA GLN A 70 12.42 -6.93 0.60
C GLN A 70 12.83 -6.80 -0.88
N VAL A 71 14.00 -6.20 -1.15
CA VAL A 71 14.51 -6.05 -2.52
C VAL A 71 14.77 -7.40 -3.19
N GLN A 72 15.37 -8.36 -2.48
CA GLN A 72 15.59 -9.70 -3.03
C GLN A 72 14.26 -10.41 -3.34
N HIS A 73 13.28 -10.28 -2.45
CA HIS A 73 11.95 -10.83 -2.68
C HIS A 73 11.27 -10.20 -3.90
N ASP A 74 11.39 -8.88 -4.08
CA ASP A 74 10.81 -8.16 -5.21
C ASP A 74 11.50 -8.51 -6.54
N LEU A 75 12.82 -8.70 -6.56
CA LEU A 75 13.54 -9.19 -7.74
C LEU A 75 13.04 -10.57 -8.17
N LYS A 76 12.90 -11.51 -7.21
CA LYS A 76 12.37 -12.85 -7.49
C LYS A 76 10.95 -12.78 -8.08
N LYS A 77 10.10 -11.88 -7.58
CA LYS A 77 8.74 -11.67 -8.12
C LYS A 77 8.78 -11.11 -9.54
N ALA A 78 9.68 -10.16 -9.81
CA ALA A 78 9.87 -9.61 -11.15
C ALA A 78 10.29 -10.71 -12.15
N ASP A 79 11.20 -11.60 -11.76
CA ASP A 79 11.60 -12.75 -12.58
C ASP A 79 10.42 -13.69 -12.88
N ILE A 80 9.61 -14.02 -11.86
CA ILE A 80 8.40 -14.84 -12.04
C ILE A 80 7.43 -14.16 -13.02
N ALA A 81 7.20 -12.86 -12.89
CA ALA A 81 6.33 -12.10 -13.78
C ALA A 81 6.83 -12.11 -15.23
N LEU A 82 8.15 -11.96 -15.45
CA LEU A 82 8.77 -12.07 -16.77
C LEU A 82 8.58 -13.45 -17.37
N GLU A 83 8.78 -14.52 -16.59
CA GLU A 83 8.59 -15.90 -17.06
C GLU A 83 7.12 -16.19 -17.41
N LEU A 84 6.17 -15.68 -16.63
CA LEU A 84 4.75 -15.79 -16.96
C LEU A 84 4.38 -15.03 -18.23
N ALA A 85 5.00 -13.85 -18.46
CA ALA A 85 4.77 -13.06 -19.66
C ALA A 85 5.31 -13.75 -20.93
N LYS A 86 6.45 -14.45 -20.84
CA LYS A 86 7.02 -15.25 -21.95
C LYS A 86 6.21 -16.50 -22.30
N LYS A 87 5.43 -17.03 -21.35
CA LYS A 87 4.58 -18.22 -21.54
C LYS A 87 3.21 -17.90 -22.18
N LYS A 88 2.92 -16.63 -22.42
CA LYS A 88 1.76 -16.15 -23.21
C LYS A 88 2.16 -15.92 -24.65
#